data_AF-A0A137RK74-F1
#
_entry.id   AF-A0A137RK74-F1
#
_cell.length_a   1.000
_cell.length_b   1.000
_cell.length_c   1.000
_cell.angle_alpha   90.00
_cell.angle_beta   90.00
_cell.angle_gamma   90.00
#
_symmetry.space_group_name_H-M   'P 1'
#
loop_
_entity.id
_entity.type
_entity.pdbx_description
1 polymer ?
#
loop_
_entity_poly.entity_id
_entity_poly.type
_entity_poly.pdbx_seq_one_letter_code
_entity_poly.pdbx_strand_id
1 'polypeptide(L)'
;MKFFIPLLMFVGFVFSCGNASEENQKQTPTNDASIIFGDKNYNFPTLSPPAKEQAVRWGVLEDFLAEAQNANGSNYQDLRNRSERLKEYADSLFSNVPDTLNTKPIHSRLMVLKTRSALLFQASHQATIDSLKVQQSLEEMNGAVNNLIVQLNEKFQKDKIDFSRKEDEDKELKQQQRYKDSIINLELQDKKNKNM
;
A
#
# COMPACT_ATOMS: atom_id res chain seq x y z
N MET A 1 60.07 -0.04 58.32
CA MET A 1 61.00 0.78 57.51
C MET A 1 61.72 -0.11 56.50
N LYS A 2 61.86 0.39 55.27
CA LYS A 2 62.69 -0.12 54.13
C LYS A 2 62.09 -1.33 53.40
N PHE A 3 61.22 -1.10 52.39
CA PHE A 3 61.51 -0.88 50.96
C PHE A 3 62.44 -1.94 50.34
N PHE A 4 61.95 -2.67 49.33
CA PHE A 4 62.49 -2.68 47.97
C PHE A 4 61.58 -3.52 47.05
N ILE A 5 60.90 -2.86 46.11
CA ILE A 5 60.32 -3.42 44.88
C ILE A 5 61.38 -3.22 43.79
N PRO A 6 61.61 -4.21 42.93
CA PRO A 6 61.51 -3.95 41.49
C PRO A 6 60.75 -5.11 40.79
N LEU A 7 59.71 -4.81 40.02
CA LEU A 7 59.77 -4.47 38.59
C LEU A 7 59.52 -5.73 37.72
N LEU A 8 58.32 -5.75 37.13
CA LEU A 8 58.04 -6.20 35.77
C LEU A 8 58.20 -7.70 35.46
N MET A 9 57.08 -8.43 35.51
CA MET A 9 56.83 -9.50 34.55
C MET A 9 55.37 -9.46 34.10
N PHE A 10 55.20 -8.79 32.96
CA PHE A 10 54.00 -8.85 32.14
C PHE A 10 53.94 -10.26 31.53
N VAL A 11 53.13 -11.14 32.11
CA VAL A 11 52.77 -12.41 31.48
C VAL A 11 51.29 -12.33 31.15
N GLY A 12 51.01 -11.91 29.92
CA GLY A 12 49.70 -12.06 29.32
C GLY A 12 49.39 -13.53 29.17
N PHE A 13 48.50 -14.05 30.02
CA PHE A 13 47.75 -15.26 29.69
C PHE A 13 46.69 -14.87 28.66
N VAL A 14 47.10 -14.83 27.39
CA VAL A 14 46.20 -15.15 26.29
C VAL A 14 45.92 -16.64 26.38
N PHE A 15 44.89 -17.01 27.15
CA PHE A 15 44.21 -18.26 26.90
C PHE A 15 43.55 -18.13 25.52
N SER A 16 44.31 -18.57 24.53
CA SER A 16 43.84 -19.01 23.23
C SER A 16 42.76 -20.05 23.48
N CYS A 17 41.49 -19.61 23.45
CA CYS A 17 40.38 -20.52 23.26
C CYS A 17 40.51 -21.05 21.84
N GLY A 18 40.93 -22.31 21.75
CA GLY A 18 41.20 -22.98 20.50
C GLY A 18 40.03 -22.83 19.53
N ASN A 19 40.38 -22.68 18.26
CA ASN A 19 39.49 -22.90 17.13
C ASN A 19 38.78 -24.25 17.28
N ALA A 20 37.61 -24.25 17.90
CA ALA A 20 36.53 -25.06 17.40
C ALA A 20 35.95 -24.26 16.24
N SER A 21 36.48 -24.50 15.04
CA SER A 21 35.69 -24.33 13.83
C SER A 21 34.57 -25.36 13.91
N GLU A 22 33.58 -25.11 14.76
CA GLU A 22 32.24 -25.58 14.50
C GLU A 22 31.83 -24.83 13.24
N GLU A 23 32.04 -25.53 12.13
CA GLU A 23 31.29 -25.38 10.91
C GLU A 23 29.82 -25.25 11.31
N ASN A 24 29.38 -24.01 11.52
CA ASN A 24 27.99 -23.65 11.42
C ASN A 24 27.64 -24.04 9.99
N GLN A 25 27.17 -25.29 9.83
CA GLN A 25 26.32 -25.67 8.74
C GLN A 25 25.26 -24.58 8.73
N LYS A 26 25.45 -23.59 7.84
CA LYS A 26 24.34 -22.79 7.35
C LYS A 26 23.40 -23.86 6.83
N GLN A 27 22.41 -24.22 7.63
CA GLN A 27 21.27 -24.98 7.15
C GLN A 27 20.77 -24.13 6.00
N THR A 28 21.10 -24.57 4.79
CA THR A 28 20.50 -24.06 3.57
C THR A 28 19.01 -24.14 3.85
N PRO A 29 18.26 -23.03 3.81
CA PRO A 29 16.83 -23.08 4.11
C PRO A 29 16.27 -24.17 3.21
N THR A 30 15.77 -25.23 3.84
CA THR A 30 15.22 -26.38 3.14
C THR A 30 14.15 -25.79 2.22
N ASN A 31 14.30 -25.96 0.90
CA ASN A 31 13.30 -25.56 -0.08
C ASN A 31 12.05 -26.42 0.17
N ASP A 32 11.27 -26.06 1.17
CA ASP A 32 10.15 -26.85 1.63
C ASP A 32 8.94 -26.50 0.77
N ALA A 33 8.98 -27.00 -0.47
CA ALA A 33 7.89 -26.88 -1.43
C ALA A 33 6.57 -27.48 -0.91
N SER A 34 6.60 -28.20 0.22
CA SER A 34 5.43 -28.78 0.88
C SER A 34 4.58 -27.75 1.63
N ILE A 35 5.17 -26.64 2.10
CA ILE A 35 4.44 -25.61 2.84
C ILE A 35 3.85 -24.60 1.87
N ILE A 36 2.52 -24.55 1.82
CA ILE A 36 1.75 -23.60 1.02
C ILE A 36 1.15 -22.53 1.93
N PHE A 37 1.28 -21.27 1.52
CA PHE A 37 0.78 -20.11 2.26
C PHE A 37 -0.39 -19.44 1.55
N GLY A 38 -1.33 -18.91 2.34
CA GLY A 38 -2.53 -18.25 1.84
C GLY A 38 -3.52 -19.22 1.17
N ASP A 39 -4.66 -18.69 0.76
CA ASP A 39 -5.70 -19.45 0.07
C ASP A 39 -5.61 -19.22 -1.44
N LYS A 40 -5.39 -20.27 -2.23
CA LYS A 40 -5.34 -20.18 -3.70
C LYS A 40 -6.63 -19.59 -4.30
N ASN A 41 -7.76 -19.73 -3.61
CA ASN A 41 -9.05 -19.18 -4.01
C ASN A 41 -9.34 -17.82 -3.37
N TYR A 42 -8.36 -17.21 -2.70
CA TYR A 42 -8.49 -15.87 -2.16
C TYR A 42 -8.81 -14.90 -3.29
N ASN A 43 -9.83 -14.05 -3.10
CA ASN A 43 -10.25 -13.08 -4.11
C ASN A 43 -10.22 -11.67 -3.53
N PHE A 44 -9.44 -10.80 -4.14
CA PHE A 44 -9.51 -9.37 -3.87
C PHE A 44 -10.80 -8.76 -4.43
N PRO A 45 -11.33 -7.69 -3.81
CA PRO A 45 -12.34 -6.86 -4.44
C PRO A 45 -11.84 -6.38 -5.81
N THR A 46 -12.76 -6.17 -6.74
CA THR A 46 -12.41 -5.65 -8.06
C THR A 46 -12.36 -4.13 -8.04
N LEU A 47 -11.42 -3.54 -8.78
CA LEU A 47 -11.44 -2.11 -9.05
C LEU A 47 -12.68 -1.77 -9.89
N SER A 48 -13.41 -0.74 -9.48
CA SER A 48 -14.49 -0.16 -10.27
C SER A 48 -13.95 0.36 -11.62
N PRO A 49 -14.77 0.44 -12.68
CA PRO A 49 -14.29 0.88 -14.00
C PRO A 49 -13.53 2.23 -13.98
N PRO A 50 -14.00 3.28 -13.28
CA PRO A 50 -13.25 4.53 -13.19
C PRO A 50 -11.94 4.39 -12.40
N ALA A 51 -11.94 3.54 -11.37
CA ALA A 51 -10.74 3.26 -10.61
C ALA A 51 -9.69 2.52 -11.44
N LYS A 52 -10.13 1.59 -12.29
CA LYS A 52 -9.28 0.87 -13.22
C LYS A 52 -8.64 1.80 -14.24
N GLU A 53 -9.41 2.74 -14.80
CA GLU A 53 -8.88 3.71 -15.77
C GLU A 53 -7.76 4.59 -15.17
N GLN A 54 -7.93 5.05 -13.93
CA GLN A 54 -6.85 5.79 -13.25
C GLN A 54 -5.73 4.88 -12.75
N ALA A 55 -6.02 3.63 -12.37
CA ALA A 55 -5.01 2.63 -11.99
C ALA A 55 -4.04 2.33 -13.13
N VAL A 56 -4.53 2.26 -14.38
CA VAL A 56 -3.67 2.09 -15.57
C VAL A 56 -2.63 3.21 -15.69
N ARG A 57 -2.97 4.43 -15.27
CA ARG A 57 -2.04 5.57 -15.27
C ARG A 57 -1.00 5.49 -14.14
N TRP A 58 -1.30 4.73 -13.09
CA TRP A 58 -0.45 4.45 -11.95
C TRP A 58 0.26 3.11 -12.14
N GLY A 59 0.89 2.92 -13.30
CA GLY A 59 1.18 1.62 -13.94
C GLY A 59 1.71 0.46 -13.07
N VAL A 60 2.35 0.73 -11.93
CA VAL A 60 2.79 -0.31 -10.97
C VAL A 60 1.65 -0.94 -10.15
N LEU A 61 0.46 -0.34 -10.12
CA LEU A 61 -0.66 -0.85 -9.31
C LEU A 61 -1.17 -2.20 -9.82
N GLU A 62 -1.30 -2.40 -11.13
CA GLU A 62 -1.76 -3.69 -11.67
C GLU A 62 -0.75 -4.81 -11.37
N ASP A 63 0.54 -4.54 -11.54
CA ASP A 63 1.62 -5.49 -11.22
C ASP A 63 1.60 -5.85 -9.73
N PHE A 64 1.43 -4.86 -8.86
CA PHE A 64 1.31 -5.08 -7.43
C PHE A 64 0.11 -5.96 -7.06
N LEU A 65 -1.06 -5.70 -7.63
CA LEU A 65 -2.27 -6.48 -7.37
C LEU A 65 -2.14 -7.91 -7.88
N ALA A 66 -1.55 -8.10 -9.06
CA ALA A 66 -1.26 -9.42 -9.60
C ALA A 66 -0.27 -10.19 -8.72
N GLU A 67 0.79 -9.52 -8.24
CA GLU A 67 1.77 -10.13 -7.35
C GLU A 67 1.13 -10.54 -6.01
N ALA A 68 0.27 -9.69 -5.44
CA ALA A 68 -0.44 -9.98 -4.19
C ALA A 68 -1.40 -11.16 -4.37
N GLN A 69 -2.10 -11.24 -5.52
CA GLN A 69 -2.96 -12.37 -5.84
C GLN A 69 -2.16 -13.67 -5.93
N ASN A 70 -1.03 -13.64 -6.64
CA ASN A 70 -0.21 -14.82 -6.87
C ASN A 70 0.63 -15.23 -5.64
N ALA A 71 0.75 -14.38 -4.62
CA ALA A 71 1.33 -14.74 -3.33
C ALA A 71 0.46 -15.75 -2.58
N ASN A 72 -0.85 -15.75 -2.82
CA ASN A 72 -1.77 -16.68 -2.22
C ASN A 72 -1.75 -18.05 -2.91
N GLY A 73 -1.61 -19.11 -2.13
CA GLY A 73 -1.40 -20.48 -2.63
C GLY A 73 0.04 -20.75 -3.11
N SER A 74 1.01 -19.91 -2.75
CA SER A 74 2.42 -20.09 -3.12
C SER A 74 3.19 -20.90 -2.08
N ASN A 75 4.22 -21.64 -2.51
CA ASN A 75 5.13 -22.28 -1.58
C ASN A 75 6.07 -21.25 -0.94
N TYR A 76 6.83 -21.65 0.09
CA TYR A 76 7.74 -20.75 0.81
C TYR A 76 8.72 -19.99 -0.10
N GLN A 77 9.41 -20.69 -1.01
CA GLN A 77 10.44 -20.09 -1.86
C GLN A 77 9.84 -19.10 -2.85
N ASP A 78 8.67 -19.43 -3.41
CA ASP A 78 7.91 -18.50 -4.23
C ASP A 78 7.51 -17.30 -3.39
N LEU A 79 6.84 -17.48 -2.25
CA LEU A 79 6.40 -16.39 -1.38
C LEU A 79 7.54 -15.45 -0.98
N ARG A 80 8.74 -15.99 -0.72
CA ARG A 80 9.95 -15.21 -0.47
C ARG A 80 10.25 -14.27 -1.64
N ASN A 81 10.37 -14.80 -2.86
CA ASN A 81 10.62 -13.98 -4.06
C ASN A 81 9.48 -12.99 -4.35
N ARG A 82 8.23 -13.38 -4.09
CA ARG A 82 7.05 -12.52 -4.28
C ARG A 82 7.05 -11.36 -3.28
N SER A 83 7.44 -11.62 -2.03
CA SER A 83 7.51 -10.60 -0.99
C SER A 83 8.57 -9.52 -1.25
N GLU A 84 9.68 -9.88 -1.92
CA GLU A 84 10.66 -8.91 -2.44
C GLU A 84 9.98 -7.93 -3.42
N ARG A 85 9.29 -8.47 -4.45
CA ARG A 85 8.57 -7.65 -5.44
C ARG A 85 7.44 -6.83 -4.83
N LEU A 86 6.64 -7.40 -3.93
CA LEU A 86 5.56 -6.69 -3.23
C LEU A 86 6.08 -5.49 -2.43
N LYS A 87 7.26 -5.62 -1.83
CA LYS A 87 7.91 -4.51 -1.11
C LYS A 87 8.35 -3.41 -2.08
N GLU A 88 9.04 -3.77 -3.17
CA GLU A 88 9.50 -2.81 -4.18
C GLU A 88 8.33 -2.06 -4.84
N TYR A 89 7.29 -2.79 -5.23
CA TYR A 89 6.09 -2.21 -5.81
C TYR A 89 5.33 -1.32 -4.81
N ALA A 90 5.23 -1.72 -3.54
CA ALA A 90 4.61 -0.88 -2.52
C ALA A 90 5.40 0.42 -2.26
N ASP A 91 6.74 0.35 -2.29
CA ASP A 91 7.60 1.53 -2.22
C ASP A 91 7.38 2.48 -3.41
N SER A 92 7.27 1.92 -4.62
CA SER A 92 6.96 2.68 -5.84
C SER A 92 5.58 3.31 -5.79
N LEU A 93 4.55 2.56 -5.38
CA LEU A 93 3.19 3.06 -5.19
C LEU A 93 3.18 4.24 -4.22
N PHE A 94 3.83 4.09 -3.08
CA PHE A 94 3.88 5.14 -2.05
C PHE A 94 4.60 6.40 -2.55
N SER A 95 5.66 6.26 -3.35
CA SER A 95 6.49 7.38 -3.80
C SER A 95 5.90 8.11 -5.01
N ASN A 96 5.10 7.43 -5.82
CA ASN A 96 4.61 7.93 -7.12
C ASN A 96 3.08 7.97 -7.18
N VAL A 97 2.43 8.53 -6.16
CA VAL A 97 0.96 8.65 -6.12
C VAL A 97 0.51 9.72 -7.13
N PRO A 98 -0.39 9.41 -8.09
CA PRO A 98 -0.92 10.41 -9.00
C PRO A 98 -1.67 11.52 -8.26
N ASP A 99 -1.59 12.76 -8.72
CA ASP A 99 -2.26 13.92 -8.11
C ASP A 99 -3.77 13.70 -7.94
N THR A 100 -4.40 13.03 -8.91
CA THR A 100 -5.83 12.69 -8.85
C THR A 100 -6.16 11.77 -7.69
N LEU A 101 -5.21 10.98 -7.18
CA LEU A 101 -5.35 10.01 -6.10
C LEU A 101 -4.69 10.46 -4.79
N ASN A 102 -3.91 11.55 -4.81
CA ASN A 102 -3.14 12.03 -3.67
C ASN A 102 -4.02 12.68 -2.60
N THR A 103 -4.74 11.84 -1.86
CA THR A 103 -5.65 12.21 -0.78
C THR A 103 -5.18 11.57 0.52
N LYS A 104 -5.48 12.21 1.66
CA LYS A 104 -5.12 11.67 3.00
C LYS A 104 -5.57 10.21 3.21
N PRO A 105 -6.81 9.81 2.84
CA PRO A 105 -7.25 8.43 2.99
C PRO A 105 -6.40 7.44 2.18
N ILE A 106 -6.11 7.75 0.92
CA ILE A 106 -5.30 6.88 0.05
C ILE A 106 -3.87 6.79 0.56
N HIS A 107 -3.25 7.94 0.91
CA HIS A 107 -1.89 7.96 1.44
C HIS A 107 -1.76 7.14 2.73
N SER A 108 -2.75 7.22 3.63
CA SER A 108 -2.79 6.38 4.84
C SER A 108 -2.82 4.88 4.50
N ARG A 109 -3.62 4.46 3.52
CA ARG A 109 -3.68 3.06 3.08
C ARG A 109 -2.39 2.60 2.40
N LEU A 110 -1.76 3.45 1.60
CA LEU A 110 -0.45 3.16 1.02
C LEU A 110 0.65 3.00 2.07
N MET A 111 0.64 3.81 3.13
CA MET A 111 1.59 3.65 4.23
C MET A 111 1.42 2.29 4.93
N VAL A 112 0.16 1.90 5.19
CA VAL A 112 -0.14 0.57 5.76
C VAL A 112 0.29 -0.54 4.81
N LEU A 113 -0.02 -0.41 3.52
CA LEU A 113 0.36 -1.38 2.49
C LEU A 113 1.87 -1.59 2.45
N LYS A 114 2.65 -0.50 2.36
CA LYS A 114 4.11 -0.51 2.39
C LYS A 114 4.66 -1.18 3.65
N THR A 115 4.08 -0.88 4.81
CA THR A 115 4.47 -1.49 6.08
C THR A 115 4.20 -3.00 6.08
N ARG A 116 3.02 -3.43 5.61
CA ARG A 116 2.69 -4.86 5.56
C ARG A 116 3.52 -5.63 4.53
N SER A 117 3.82 -5.04 3.37
CA SER A 117 4.76 -5.64 2.41
C SER A 117 6.14 -5.87 3.03
N ALA A 118 6.65 -4.87 3.77
CA ALA A 118 7.95 -4.98 4.43
C ALA A 118 7.96 -6.03 5.55
N LEU A 119 6.87 -6.15 6.31
CA LEU A 119 6.72 -7.18 7.35
C LEU A 119 6.62 -8.59 6.75
N LEU A 120 5.88 -8.77 5.65
CA LEU A 120 5.84 -10.03 4.91
C LEU A 120 7.21 -10.42 4.38
N PHE A 121 7.94 -9.46 3.78
CA PHE A 121 9.33 -9.66 3.37
C PHE A 121 10.20 -10.10 4.56
N GLN A 122 10.11 -9.41 5.70
CA GLN A 122 10.90 -9.77 6.88
C GLN A 122 10.57 -11.18 7.39
N ALA A 123 9.29 -11.55 7.41
CA ALA A 123 8.85 -12.87 7.86
C ALA A 123 9.31 -13.99 6.92
N SER A 124 9.24 -13.77 5.61
CA SER A 124 9.63 -14.76 4.59
C SER A 124 11.15 -14.89 4.37
N HIS A 125 11.94 -14.01 4.99
CA HIS A 125 13.41 -13.97 4.84
C HIS A 125 14.16 -14.35 6.11
N GLN A 126 13.47 -14.89 7.11
CA GLN A 126 14.11 -15.37 8.32
C GLN A 126 14.97 -16.62 8.01
N ALA A 127 16.08 -16.77 8.74
CA ALA A 127 16.99 -17.92 8.58
C ALA A 127 16.30 -19.25 8.92
N THR A 128 15.43 -19.22 9.92
CA THR A 128 14.53 -20.30 10.32
C THR A 128 13.10 -19.93 9.99
N ILE A 129 12.37 -20.85 9.36
CA ILE A 129 11.00 -20.62 8.90
C ILE A 129 10.05 -20.66 10.10
N ASP A 130 9.41 -19.54 10.40
CA ASP A 130 8.24 -19.46 11.27
C ASP A 130 6.98 -19.39 10.39
N SER A 131 6.42 -20.56 10.09
CA SER A 131 5.30 -20.67 9.14
C SER A 131 4.04 -19.93 9.61
N LEU A 132 3.77 -19.90 10.93
CA LEU A 132 2.64 -19.16 11.47
C LEU A 132 2.81 -17.65 11.27
N LYS A 133 4.01 -17.13 11.51
CA LYS A 133 4.31 -15.71 11.31
C LYS A 133 4.26 -15.29 9.85
N VAL A 134 4.73 -16.16 8.94
CA VAL A 134 4.65 -15.93 7.49
C VAL A 134 3.19 -15.91 7.03
N GLN A 135 2.39 -16.88 7.46
CA GLN A 135 0.96 -16.96 7.16
C GLN A 135 0.22 -15.71 7.66
N GLN A 136 0.44 -15.32 8.92
CA GLN A 136 -0.17 -14.11 9.49
C GLN A 136 0.25 -12.85 8.74
N SER A 137 1.53 -12.71 8.40
CA SER A 137 2.01 -11.55 7.64
C SER A 137 1.36 -11.45 6.25
N LEU A 138 1.11 -12.59 5.60
CA LEU A 138 0.41 -12.65 4.31
C LEU A 138 -1.07 -12.25 4.45
N GLU A 139 -1.76 -12.73 5.49
CA GLU A 139 -3.16 -12.36 5.75
C GLU A 139 -3.31 -10.86 6.03
N GLU A 140 -2.42 -10.27 6.83
CA GLU A 140 -2.42 -8.84 7.12
C GLU A 140 -2.09 -8.01 5.87
N MET A 141 -1.19 -8.51 5.02
CA MET A 141 -0.88 -7.92 3.72
C MET A 141 -2.10 -7.94 2.79
N ASN A 142 -2.79 -9.08 2.67
CA ASN A 142 -4.04 -9.20 1.93
C ASN A 142 -5.12 -8.24 2.45
N GLY A 143 -5.22 -8.08 3.77
CA GLY A 143 -6.11 -7.09 4.40
C GLY A 143 -5.75 -5.66 3.99
N ALA A 144 -4.46 -5.30 3.92
CA ALA A 144 -4.03 -3.99 3.45
C ALA A 144 -4.38 -3.75 1.97
N VAL A 145 -4.20 -4.76 1.12
CA VAL A 145 -4.58 -4.71 -0.30
C VAL A 145 -6.09 -4.49 -0.46
N ASN A 146 -6.92 -5.28 0.23
CA ASN A 146 -8.38 -5.11 0.25
C ASN A 146 -8.76 -3.66 0.59
N ASN A 147 -8.19 -3.15 1.67
CA ASN A 147 -8.50 -1.81 2.16
C ASN A 147 -8.10 -0.71 1.16
N LEU A 148 -6.98 -0.88 0.44
CA LEU A 148 -6.59 0.06 -0.60
C LEU A 148 -7.60 0.04 -1.76
N ILE A 149 -7.97 -1.16 -2.26
CA ILE A 149 -8.92 -1.29 -3.39
C ILE A 149 -10.28 -0.66 -3.03
N VAL A 150 -10.79 -0.95 -1.82
CA VAL A 150 -12.03 -0.35 -1.33
C VAL A 150 -11.91 1.17 -1.29
N GLN A 151 -10.82 1.70 -0.74
CA GLN A 151 -10.62 3.16 -0.63
C GLN A 151 -10.53 3.84 -2.01
N LEU A 152 -9.89 3.19 -2.97
CA LEU A 152 -9.83 3.67 -4.36
C LEU A 152 -11.23 3.72 -4.96
N ASN A 153 -12.00 2.64 -4.84
CA ASN A 153 -13.37 2.58 -5.33
C ASN A 153 -14.27 3.66 -4.72
N GLU A 154 -14.20 3.86 -3.40
CA GLU A 154 -14.97 4.89 -2.71
C GLU A 154 -14.64 6.30 -3.22
N LYS A 155 -13.36 6.58 -3.48
CA LYS A 155 -12.95 7.88 -3.99
C LYS A 155 -13.64 8.18 -5.32
N PHE A 156 -13.60 7.23 -6.27
CA PHE A 156 -14.20 7.46 -7.58
C PHE A 156 -15.73 7.49 -7.56
N GLN A 157 -16.35 6.75 -6.66
CA GLN A 157 -17.80 6.89 -6.42
C GLN A 157 -18.15 8.29 -5.91
N LYS A 158 -17.38 8.82 -4.95
CA LYS A 158 -17.59 10.18 -4.42
C LYS A 158 -17.36 11.25 -5.49
N ASP A 159 -16.27 11.16 -6.24
CA ASP A 159 -15.96 12.12 -7.31
C ASP A 159 -17.10 12.19 -8.35
N LYS A 160 -17.70 11.03 -8.69
CA LYS A 160 -18.87 10.98 -9.60
C LYS A 160 -20.08 11.70 -9.00
N ILE A 161 -20.39 11.46 -7.73
CA ILE A 161 -21.52 12.10 -7.05
C ILE A 161 -21.32 13.62 -6.99
N ASP A 162 -20.11 14.06 -6.63
CA ASP A 162 -19.77 15.48 -6.53
C ASP A 162 -19.86 16.19 -7.89
N PHE A 163 -19.46 15.52 -8.97
CA PHE A 163 -19.61 16.05 -10.33
C PHE A 163 -21.08 16.22 -10.71
N SER A 164 -21.91 15.18 -10.51
CA SER A 164 -23.35 15.26 -10.79
C SER A 164 -24.05 16.36 -10.00
N ARG A 165 -23.69 16.53 -8.72
CA ARG A 165 -24.24 17.60 -7.88
C ARG A 165 -23.90 19.00 -8.42
N LYS A 166 -22.64 19.23 -8.81
CA LYS A 166 -22.23 20.52 -9.39
C LYS A 166 -22.98 20.84 -10.68
N GLU A 167 -23.18 19.85 -11.54
CA GLU A 167 -23.94 20.04 -12.77
C GLU A 167 -25.40 20.43 -12.51
N ASP A 168 -26.02 19.82 -11.50
CA ASP A 168 -27.41 20.11 -11.14
C ASP A 168 -27.54 21.49 -10.48
N GLU A 169 -26.62 21.85 -9.58
CA GLU A 169 -26.52 23.20 -9.00
C GLU A 169 -26.34 24.27 -10.10
N ASP A 170 -25.50 24.03 -11.09
CA ASP A 170 -25.29 24.93 -12.24
C ASP A 170 -26.54 25.06 -13.12
N LYS A 171 -27.30 23.97 -13.32
CA LYS A 171 -28.58 24.00 -14.06
C LYS A 171 -29.63 24.82 -13.31
N GLU A 172 -29.75 24.61 -12.00
CA GLU A 172 -30.68 25.37 -11.15
C GLU A 172 -30.37 26.86 -11.15
N LEU A 173 -29.09 27.24 -11.00
CA LEU A 173 -28.65 28.64 -11.06
C LEU A 173 -28.99 29.27 -12.42
N LYS A 174 -28.74 28.57 -13.53
CA LYS A 174 -29.11 29.05 -14.88
C LYS A 174 -30.62 29.20 -15.03
N GLN A 175 -31.41 28.29 -14.47
CA GLN A 175 -32.88 28.39 -14.52
C GLN A 175 -33.40 29.59 -13.72
N GLN A 176 -32.85 29.82 -12.53
CA GLN A 176 -33.19 30.99 -11.70
C GLN A 176 -32.82 32.31 -12.41
N GLN A 177 -31.66 32.37 -13.07
CA GLN A 177 -31.26 33.53 -13.87
C GLN A 177 -32.25 33.81 -15.01
N ARG A 178 -32.57 32.79 -15.81
CA ARG A 178 -33.57 32.91 -16.90
C ARG A 178 -34.92 33.38 -16.40
N TYR A 179 -35.37 32.89 -15.26
CA TYR A 179 -36.64 33.31 -14.66
C TYR A 179 -36.60 34.78 -14.25
N LYS A 180 -35.52 35.23 -13.59
CA LYS A 180 -35.32 36.64 -13.24
C LYS A 180 -35.30 37.55 -14.47
N ASP A 181 -34.55 37.16 -15.52
CA ASP A 181 -34.48 37.92 -16.76
C ASP A 181 -35.84 38.02 -17.45
N SER A 182 -36.63 36.94 -17.42
CA SER A 182 -38.00 36.93 -17.93
C SER A 182 -38.90 37.91 -17.18
N ILE A 183 -38.81 37.97 -15.84
CA ILE A 183 -39.57 38.93 -15.04
C ILE A 183 -39.17 40.36 -15.38
N ILE A 184 -37.85 40.65 -15.43
CA ILE A 184 -37.34 41.99 -15.75
C ILE A 184 -37.84 42.45 -17.13
N ASN A 185 -37.82 41.56 -18.13
CA ASN A 185 -38.30 41.88 -19.47
C ASN A 185 -39.80 42.19 -19.49
N LEU A 186 -40.61 41.44 -18.73
CA LEU A 186 -42.04 41.71 -18.58
C LEU A 186 -42.29 43.07 -17.92
N GLU A 187 -41.57 43.38 -16.83
CA GLU A 187 -41.67 44.69 -16.16
C GLU A 187 -41.29 45.86 -17.09
N LEU A 188 -40.27 45.68 -17.94
CA LEU A 188 -39.86 46.68 -18.92
C LEU A 188 -40.93 46.88 -20.01
N GLN A 189 -41.59 45.81 -20.45
CA GLN A 189 -42.70 45.90 -21.41
C GLN A 189 -43.90 46.63 -20.79
N ASP A 190 -44.28 46.28 -19.56
CA ASP A 190 -45.38 46.94 -18.85
C ASP A 190 -45.13 48.45 -18.64
N LYS A 191 -43.89 48.83 -18.31
CA LYS A 191 -43.51 50.25 -18.19
C LYS A 191 -43.61 50.98 -19.52
N LYS A 192 -43.21 50.36 -20.64
CA LYS A 192 -43.34 50.97 -21.98
C LYS A 192 -44.81 51.15 -22.35
N ASN A 193 -45.66 50.15 -22.08
CA ASN A 193 -47.08 50.19 -22.39
C ASN A 193 -47.86 51.22 -21.54
N LYS A 194 -47.39 51.54 -20.33
CA LYS A 194 -47.98 52.60 -19.48
C LYS A 194 -47.57 54.03 -19.86
N ASN A 195 -46.49 54.19 -20.62
CA ASN A 195 -45.95 55.48 -21.03
C ASN A 195 -46.33 55.86 -22.49
N MET A 196 -47.12 55.02 -23.16
CA MET A 196 -47.82 55.30 -24.43
C MET A 196 -49.28 55.66 -24.13
#